data_AF-A0A382VZF1-F1
#
_entry.id   AF-A0A382VZF1-F1
#
_cell.length_a   1.000
_cell.length_b   1.000
_cell.length_c   1.000
_cell.angle_alpha   90.00
_cell.angle_beta   90.00
_cell.angle_gamma   90.00
#
_symmetry.space_group_name_H-M   'P 1'
#
loop_
_entity.id
_entity.type
_entity.pdbx_description
1 polymer ?
#
loop_
_entity_poly.entity_id
_entity_poly.type
_entity_poly.pdbx_seq_one_letter_code
_entity_poly.pdbx_strand_id
1 'polypeptide(L)'
;MHLQIVQQGGAMKACVQSILAIFLILASYGDIKGSELDYSTTQIRKMWYVCSSVFRVNYPRIPEQLKIVLCDCYVNHLREKYSAKEVLKLSKEESGKLGAEVAQVCKIPELIIINITSSIPKGAT
;
A
#
# COMPACT_ATOMS: atom_id res chain seq x y z
N MET A 1 -37.49 2.56 53.64
CA MET A 1 -37.09 1.86 52.40
C MET A 1 -37.33 2.83 51.24
N HIS A 2 -36.35 3.69 50.93
CA HIS A 2 -36.40 4.60 49.78
C HIS A 2 -35.66 3.93 48.62
N LEU A 3 -36.41 3.49 47.61
CA LEU A 3 -35.87 2.87 46.40
C LEU A 3 -35.36 3.96 45.45
N GLN A 4 -34.15 3.74 44.94
CA GLN A 4 -33.33 4.68 44.19
C GLN A 4 -33.96 5.07 42.83
N ILE A 5 -34.15 6.37 42.60
CA ILE A 5 -34.35 6.95 41.25
C ILE A 5 -33.12 7.78 40.90
N VAL A 6 -31.93 7.18 40.73
CA VAL A 6 -30.80 7.83 40.06
C VAL A 6 -29.85 6.76 39.52
N GLN A 7 -30.05 6.24 38.29
CA GLN A 7 -28.96 5.71 37.44
C GLN A 7 -29.46 5.19 36.08
N GLN A 8 -29.99 6.05 35.20
CA GLN A 8 -30.26 5.65 33.80
C GLN A 8 -29.92 6.71 32.72
N GLY A 9 -29.21 7.79 33.06
CA GLY A 9 -28.87 8.86 32.10
C GLY A 9 -27.50 8.77 31.43
N GLY A 10 -26.56 8.00 31.98
CA GLY A 10 -25.15 8.00 31.54
C GLY A 10 -24.85 7.06 30.37
N ALA A 11 -25.36 5.82 30.42
CA ALA A 11 -25.05 4.78 29.44
C ALA A 11 -25.64 5.08 28.05
N MET A 12 -26.84 5.67 27.99
CA MET A 12 -27.50 6.02 26.74
C MET A 12 -26.76 7.15 26.00
N LYS A 13 -26.27 8.17 26.73
CA LYS A 13 -25.45 9.25 26.17
C LYS A 13 -24.12 8.72 25.63
N ALA A 14 -23.43 7.85 26.37
CA ALA A 14 -22.17 7.26 25.92
C ALA A 14 -22.35 6.44 24.62
N CYS A 15 -23.41 5.63 24.55
CA CYS A 15 -23.71 4.82 23.36
C CYS A 15 -24.03 5.70 22.13
N VAL A 16 -24.85 6.75 22.32
CA VAL A 16 -25.18 7.71 21.25
C VAL A 16 -23.93 8.47 20.77
N GLN A 17 -23.04 8.85 21.69
CA GLN A 17 -21.77 9.50 21.36
C GLN A 17 -20.84 8.56 20.57
N SER A 18 -20.75 7.28 20.95
CA SER A 18 -19.97 6.28 20.20
C SER A 18 -20.53 6.03 18.80
N ILE A 19 -21.86 5.96 18.65
CA ILE A 19 -22.51 5.80 17.36
C ILE A 19 -22.24 7.02 16.47
N LEU A 20 -22.36 8.24 17.00
CA LEU A 20 -22.03 9.47 16.27
C LEU A 20 -20.56 9.50 15.83
N ALA A 21 -19.62 9.09 16.70
CA ALA A 21 -18.21 9.02 16.35
C ALA A 21 -17.95 8.03 15.19
N ILE A 22 -18.61 6.86 15.20
CA ILE A 22 -18.52 5.88 14.11
C ILE A 22 -19.09 6.46 12.81
N PHE A 23 -20.25 7.13 12.87
CA PHE A 23 -20.83 7.78 11.68
C PHE A 23 -19.94 8.90 11.12
N LEU A 24 -19.28 9.69 11.98
CA LEU A 24 -18.33 10.72 11.54
C LEU A 24 -17.08 10.12 10.88
N ILE A 25 -16.56 9.02 11.43
CA ILE A 25 -15.45 8.27 10.81
C ILE A 25 -15.89 7.73 9.45
N LEU A 26 -17.04 7.07 9.35
CA LEU A 26 -17.55 6.53 8.09
C LEU A 26 -17.88 7.62 7.06
N ALA A 27 -18.40 8.78 7.49
CA ALA A 27 -18.63 9.93 6.61
C ALA A 27 -17.31 10.48 6.04
N SER A 28 -16.22 10.46 6.82
CA SER A 28 -14.89 10.83 6.31
C SER A 28 -14.34 9.86 5.25
N TYR A 29 -14.84 8.61 5.21
CA TYR A 29 -14.53 7.66 4.13
C TYR A 29 -15.40 7.88 2.87
N GLY A 30 -16.55 8.54 3.00
CA GLY A 30 -17.56 8.68 1.93
C GLY A 30 -17.29 9.80 0.91
N ASP A 31 -16.39 10.74 1.22
CA ASP A 31 -16.12 11.92 0.37
C ASP A 31 -14.77 11.87 -0.35
N ILE A 32 -14.24 10.66 -0.55
CA ILE A 32 -13.22 10.47 -1.57
C ILE A 32 -13.96 10.42 -2.91
N LYS A 33 -14.16 11.59 -3.53
CA LYS A 33 -14.32 11.72 -4.98
C LYS A 33 -13.04 11.22 -5.65
N GLY A 34 -12.79 9.91 -5.56
CA GLY A 34 -11.87 9.23 -6.43
C GLY A 34 -12.50 9.32 -7.80
N SER A 35 -11.79 9.94 -8.75
CA SER A 35 -11.88 9.51 -10.14
C SER A 35 -12.07 7.99 -10.13
N GLU A 36 -13.14 7.49 -10.76
CA GLU A 36 -13.47 6.06 -10.83
C GLU A 36 -12.18 5.24 -10.80
N LEU A 37 -11.89 4.61 -9.65
CA LEU A 37 -10.59 4.00 -9.42
C LEU A 37 -10.48 2.87 -10.45
N ASP A 38 -9.69 3.11 -11.50
CA ASP A 38 -9.51 2.19 -12.63
C ASP A 38 -9.06 0.79 -12.14
N TYR A 39 -8.45 0.75 -10.96
CA TYR A 39 -8.07 -0.48 -10.25
C TYR A 39 -8.96 -0.75 -9.03
N SER A 40 -9.50 -1.97 -8.98
CA SER A 40 -10.09 -2.52 -7.75
C SER A 40 -9.04 -2.70 -6.65
N THR A 41 -9.48 -2.64 -5.39
CA THR A 41 -8.64 -2.97 -4.22
C THR A 41 -7.94 -4.31 -4.35
N THR A 42 -8.59 -5.31 -4.95
CA THR A 42 -8.01 -6.64 -5.19
C THR A 42 -6.85 -6.58 -6.19
N GLN A 43 -6.99 -5.81 -7.28
CA GLN A 43 -5.91 -5.62 -8.26
C GLN A 43 -4.70 -4.92 -7.61
N ILE A 44 -4.94 -3.86 -6.83
CA ILE A 44 -3.90 -3.12 -6.10
C ILE A 44 -3.13 -4.07 -5.17
N ARG A 45 -3.85 -4.85 -4.34
CA ARG A 45 -3.24 -5.83 -3.43
C ARG A 45 -2.44 -6.89 -4.17
N LYS A 46 -2.93 -7.37 -5.31
CA LYS A 46 -2.24 -8.36 -6.13
C LYS A 46 -0.93 -7.82 -6.69
N MET A 47 -0.91 -6.58 -7.20
CA MET A 47 0.32 -5.93 -7.68
C MET A 47 1.34 -5.80 -6.55
N TRP A 48 0.91 -5.30 -5.39
CA TRP A 48 1.78 -5.17 -4.23
C TRP A 48 2.36 -6.53 -3.79
N TYR A 49 1.52 -7.57 -3.72
CA TYR A 49 1.95 -8.91 -3.34
C TYR A 49 2.98 -9.50 -4.31
N VAL A 50 2.81 -9.29 -5.61
CA VAL A 50 3.77 -9.71 -6.64
C VAL A 50 5.10 -8.98 -6.45
N CYS A 51 5.07 -7.65 -6.28
CA CYS A 51 6.28 -6.87 -5.99
C CYS A 51 7.00 -7.39 -4.73
N SER A 52 6.29 -7.54 -3.62
CA SER A 52 6.86 -8.02 -2.35
C SER A 52 7.47 -9.41 -2.50
N SER A 53 6.80 -10.32 -3.22
CA SER A 53 7.30 -11.67 -3.44
C SER A 53 8.58 -11.69 -4.28
N VAL A 54 8.67 -10.83 -5.31
CA VAL A 54 9.89 -10.68 -6.13
C VAL A 54 11.06 -10.19 -5.27
N PHE A 55 10.86 -9.16 -4.43
CA PHE A 55 11.91 -8.67 -3.55
C PHE A 55 12.30 -9.68 -2.47
N ARG A 56 11.34 -10.42 -1.92
CA ARG A 56 11.62 -11.46 -0.92
C ARG A 56 12.49 -12.59 -1.47
N VAL A 57 12.24 -13.02 -2.71
CA VAL A 57 12.97 -14.13 -3.35
C VAL A 57 14.32 -13.68 -3.89
N ASN A 58 14.35 -12.59 -4.66
CA ASN A 58 15.55 -12.19 -5.41
C ASN A 58 16.48 -11.27 -4.63
N TYR A 59 15.96 -10.55 -3.63
CA TYR A 59 16.70 -9.55 -2.86
C TYR A 59 16.50 -9.72 -1.35
N PRO A 60 16.80 -10.91 -0.78
CA PRO A 60 16.52 -11.21 0.62
C PRO A 60 17.28 -10.30 1.60
N ARG A 61 18.41 -9.73 1.17
CA ARG A 61 19.25 -8.84 1.98
C ARG A 61 18.76 -7.39 2.05
N ILE A 62 17.81 -6.99 1.20
CA ILE A 62 17.21 -5.66 1.30
C ILE A 62 16.35 -5.61 2.57
N PRO A 63 16.55 -4.60 3.44
CA PRO A 63 15.69 -4.37 4.60
C PRO A 63 14.21 -4.34 4.24
N GLU A 64 13.37 -4.98 5.06
CA GLU A 64 11.93 -5.14 4.76
C GLU A 64 11.22 -3.78 4.58
N GLN A 65 11.60 -2.79 5.39
CA GLN A 65 11.04 -1.44 5.31
C GLN A 65 11.25 -0.81 3.92
N LEU A 66 12.39 -1.07 3.29
CA LEU A 66 12.66 -0.56 1.94
C LEU A 66 11.88 -1.32 0.89
N LYS A 67 11.73 -2.64 1.04
CA LYS A 67 10.88 -3.43 0.13
C LYS A 67 9.45 -2.88 0.14
N ILE A 68 8.93 -2.54 1.31
CA ILE A 68 7.61 -1.91 1.47
C ILE A 68 7.56 -0.58 0.71
N VAL A 69 8.50 0.33 0.96
CA VAL A 69 8.54 1.65 0.28
C VAL A 69 8.64 1.51 -1.24
N LEU A 70 9.48 0.58 -1.74
CA LEU A 70 9.63 0.34 -3.17
C LEU A 70 8.36 -0.24 -3.80
N CYS A 71 7.69 -1.16 -3.13
CA CYS A 71 6.43 -1.73 -3.62
C CYS A 71 5.28 -0.74 -3.57
N ASP A 72 5.23 0.13 -2.56
CA ASP A 72 4.28 1.23 -2.51
C ASP A 72 4.52 2.20 -3.68
N CYS A 73 5.78 2.58 -3.92
CA CYS A 73 6.17 3.42 -5.06
C CYS A 73 5.77 2.77 -6.39
N TYR A 74 6.06 1.48 -6.58
CA TYR A 74 5.71 0.74 -7.80
C TYR A 74 4.21 0.78 -8.08
N VAL A 75 3.39 0.45 -7.07
CA VAL A 75 1.94 0.40 -7.21
C VAL A 75 1.37 1.80 -7.45
N ASN A 76 1.90 2.82 -6.77
CA ASN A 76 1.46 4.20 -6.94
C ASN A 76 1.80 4.74 -8.33
N HIS A 77 3.02 4.52 -8.82
CA HIS A 77 3.42 4.95 -10.16
C HIS A 77 2.53 4.31 -11.24
N LEU A 78 2.23 3.01 -11.10
CA LEU A 78 1.36 2.33 -12.05
C LEU A 78 -0.05 2.93 -12.08
N ARG A 79 -0.69 3.05 -10.92
CA ARG A 79 -2.09 3.51 -10.85
C ARG A 79 -2.27 4.98 -11.23
N GLU A 80 -1.23 5.79 -11.10
CA GLU A 80 -1.26 7.21 -11.44
C GLU A 80 -1.09 7.45 -12.95
N LYS A 81 -0.38 6.54 -13.63
CA LYS A 81 0.05 6.75 -15.02
C LYS A 81 -0.65 5.85 -16.05
N TYR A 82 -1.16 4.69 -15.63
CA TYR A 82 -1.77 3.71 -16.51
C TYR A 82 -3.14 3.29 -16.01
N SER A 83 -4.06 2.99 -16.93
CA SER A 83 -5.32 2.32 -16.63
C SER A 83 -5.12 0.83 -16.37
N ALA A 84 -6.07 0.20 -15.66
CA ALA A 84 -6.04 -1.24 -15.46
C ALA A 84 -6.10 -2.01 -16.79
N LYS A 85 -6.83 -1.47 -17.76
CA LYS A 85 -6.95 -2.05 -19.10
C LYS A 85 -5.65 -2.00 -19.88
N GLU A 86 -4.88 -0.92 -19.76
CA GLU A 86 -3.56 -0.80 -20.40
C GLU A 86 -2.58 -1.82 -19.82
N VAL A 87 -2.50 -1.90 -18.49
CA VAL A 87 -1.57 -2.83 -17.82
C VAL A 87 -1.89 -4.30 -18.14
N LEU A 88 -3.16 -4.68 -18.24
CA LEU A 88 -3.57 -6.04 -18.58
C LEU A 88 -3.23 -6.45 -20.03
N LYS A 89 -2.99 -5.48 -20.91
CA LYS A 89 -2.71 -5.72 -22.33
C LYS A 89 -1.23 -5.69 -22.68
N LEU A 90 -0.36 -5.37 -21.72
CA LEU A 90 1.07 -5.30 -21.95
C LEU A 90 1.61 -6.67 -22.37
N SER A 91 2.32 -6.69 -23.49
CA SER A 91 3.18 -7.79 -23.87
C SER A 91 4.31 -7.97 -22.85
N LYS A 92 5.05 -9.09 -22.95
CA LYS A 92 6.24 -9.33 -22.13
C LYS A 92 7.28 -8.22 -22.30
N GLU A 93 7.47 -7.74 -23.52
CA GLU A 93 8.44 -6.68 -23.81
C GLU A 93 8.02 -5.34 -23.19
N GLU A 94 6.76 -4.96 -23.36
CA GLU A 94 6.21 -3.73 -22.78
C GLU A 94 6.21 -3.77 -21.24
N SER A 95 5.90 -4.94 -20.67
CA SER A 95 6.01 -5.17 -19.23
C SER A 95 7.45 -5.00 -18.73
N GLY A 96 8.43 -5.46 -19.52
CA GLY A 96 9.86 -5.27 -19.23
C GLY A 96 10.28 -3.80 -19.27
N LYS A 97 9.83 -3.06 -20.30
CA LYS A 97 10.07 -1.60 -20.41
C LYS A 97 9.45 -0.84 -19.25
N LEU A 98 8.23 -1.18 -18.87
CA LEU A 98 7.54 -0.60 -17.72
C LEU A 98 8.28 -0.90 -16.42
N GLY A 99 8.76 -2.13 -16.23
CA GLY A 99 9.59 -2.48 -15.08
C GLY A 99 10.87 -1.64 -14.99
N ALA A 100 11.55 -1.42 -16.13
CA ALA A 100 12.74 -0.58 -16.20
C ALA A 100 12.43 0.89 -15.92
N GLU A 101 11.31 1.42 -16.42
CA GLU A 101 10.85 2.78 -16.12
C GLU A 101 10.62 2.95 -14.61
N VAL A 102 9.86 2.04 -14.00
CA VAL A 102 9.54 2.13 -12.57
C VAL A 102 10.80 2.02 -11.72
N ALA A 103 11.79 1.22 -12.13
CA ALA A 103 13.08 1.13 -11.43
C ALA A 103 13.87 2.46 -11.45
N GLN A 104 13.69 3.30 -12.47
CA GLN A 104 14.33 4.62 -12.52
C GLN A 104 13.63 5.65 -11.62
N VAL A 105 12.32 5.52 -11.44
CA VAL A 105 11.50 6.41 -10.60
C VAL A 105 11.59 6.01 -9.12
N CYS A 106 11.41 4.72 -8.83
CA CYS A 106 11.44 4.15 -7.49
C CYS A 106 12.88 3.80 -7.09
N LYS A 107 13.67 4.82 -6.78
CA LYS A 107 15.09 4.67 -6.43
C LYS A 107 15.27 4.16 -5.01
N ILE A 108 16.22 3.25 -4.84
CA ILE A 108 16.77 2.90 -3.52
C ILE A 108 17.73 4.01 -3.11
N PRO A 109 17.64 4.58 -1.89
CA PRO A 109 18.60 5.57 -1.41
C PRO A 109 20.04 5.05 -1.52
N GLU A 110 20.94 5.84 -2.11
CA GLU A 110 22.33 5.43 -2.44
C GLU A 110 23.12 4.89 -1.24
N LEU A 111 22.85 5.42 -0.04
CA LEU A 111 23.47 4.99 1.21
C LEU A 111 23.26 3.49 1.52
N ILE A 112 22.23 2.88 0.95
CA ILE A 112 21.85 1.49 1.19
C ILE A 112 22.49 0.56 0.16
N ILE A 113 22.70 1.06 -1.06
CA ILE A 113 23.38 0.32 -2.14
C ILE A 113 24.81 -0.06 -1.72
N ILE A 114 25.50 0.81 -0.97
CA ILE A 114 26.86 0.57 -0.45
C ILE A 114 26.90 -0.61 0.54
N ASN A 115 25.88 -0.75 1.40
CA ASN A 115 25.78 -1.88 2.35
C ASN A 115 25.39 -3.20 1.68
N ILE A 116 24.61 -3.15 0.60
CA ILE A 116 24.23 -4.35 -0.17
C ILE A 116 25.39 -4.81 -1.06
N THR A 117 26.09 -3.88 -1.73
CA THR A 117 27.22 -4.22 -2.63
C THR A 117 28.46 -4.71 -1.88
N SER A 118 28.72 -4.20 -0.68
CA SER A 118 29.80 -4.71 0.19
C SER A 118 29.53 -6.11 0.75
N SER A 119 28.27 -6.59 0.72
CA SER A 119 27.89 -7.93 1.18
C SER A 119 27.71 -8.94 0.05
N ILE A 120 27.79 -8.55 -1.23
CA ILE A 120 27.84 -9.48 -2.37
C ILE A 120 29.29 -9.96 -2.52
N PRO A 121 29.60 -11.26 -2.30
CA PRO A 121 30.95 -11.75 -2.50
C PRO A 121 31.34 -11.57 -3.97
N LYS A 122 32.50 -10.95 -4.20
CA LYS A 122 33.10 -10.83 -5.53
C LYS A 122 33.35 -12.25 -6.06
N GLY A 123 32.57 -12.67 -7.06
CA GLY A 123 32.75 -13.99 -7.70
C GLY A 123 31.49 -14.71 -8.18
N ALA A 124 30.29 -14.13 -8.04
CA ALA A 124 29.09 -14.67 -8.67
C ALA A 124 28.89 -14.07 -10.08
N THR A 125 29.70 -14.52 -11.03
CA THR A 125 29.49 -14.41 -12.48
C THR A 125 29.69 -15.79 -13.09
#